data_AF-A0A3D1DPN0-F1
#
_entry.id   AF-A0A3D1DPN0-F1
#
_cell.length_a   1.000
_cell.length_b   1.000
_cell.length_c   1.000
_cell.angle_alpha   90.00
_cell.angle_beta   90.00
_cell.angle_gamma   90.00
#
_symmetry.space_group_name_H-M   'P 1'
#
loop_
_entity.id
_entity.type
_entity.pdbx_description
1 polymer ?
#
loop_
_entity_poly.entity_id
_entity_poly.type
_entity_poly.pdbx_seq_one_letter_code
_entity_poly.pdbx_strand_id
1 'polypeptide(L)'
;MRCLSLVWLAALVLLHSGLGRADEKVEFERHWSFVPPRASRPPEVRDTSWSRGAIDRFVLARLDREGWKPSAEAGRRTLIRRLSLDLLGLPPSVEEVEAYLADRRPGAYGRLVDRLLASPRFGERMAIEWLDVSRYADTHGYHEDYHRDMWPWRDWVIRSLNDNMPFD
;
A
#
# COMPACT_ATOMS: atom_id res chain seq x y z
N MET A 1 -24.26 66.77 23.19
CA MET A 1 -24.24 66.36 24.61
C MET A 1 -25.19 65.19 24.76
N ARG A 2 -24.94 64.07 25.42
CA ARG A 2 -23.77 63.44 26.06
C ARG A 2 -24.25 61.99 26.33
N CYS A 3 -23.37 61.01 26.14
CA CYS A 3 -23.35 59.75 26.91
C CYS A 3 -24.57 58.83 26.90
N LEU A 4 -24.98 58.33 25.72
CA LEU A 4 -25.77 57.09 25.60
C LEU A 4 -25.13 56.23 24.52
N SER A 5 -24.11 55.43 24.86
CA SER A 5 -23.61 54.33 23.98
C SER A 5 -22.54 53.44 24.62
N LEU A 6 -21.83 53.87 25.67
CA LEU A 6 -20.63 53.14 26.12
C LEU A 6 -20.88 52.05 27.18
N VAL A 7 -22.06 51.98 27.81
CA VAL A 7 -22.36 50.93 28.79
C VAL A 7 -22.94 49.66 28.14
N TRP A 8 -23.61 49.79 26.99
CA TRP A 8 -24.15 48.63 26.25
C TRP A 8 -23.14 47.96 25.31
N LEU A 9 -22.09 48.67 24.88
CA LEU A 9 -21.01 48.09 24.07
C LEU A 9 -20.04 47.22 24.88
N ALA A 10 -19.88 47.47 26.18
CA ALA A 10 -19.06 46.61 27.04
C ALA A 10 -19.72 45.27 27.39
N ALA A 11 -21.06 45.21 27.43
CA ALA A 11 -21.79 43.96 27.64
C ALA A 11 -21.84 43.05 26.39
N LEU A 12 -21.78 43.62 25.18
CA LEU A 12 -21.78 42.85 23.94
C LEU A 12 -20.41 42.23 23.61
N VAL A 13 -19.31 42.89 24.02
CA VAL A 13 -17.93 42.42 23.83
C VAL A 13 -17.55 41.31 24.83
N LEU A 14 -18.21 41.26 25.99
CA LEU A 14 -18.12 40.12 26.93
C LEU A 14 -18.98 38.92 26.50
N LEU A 15 -19.87 39.05 25.52
CA LEU A 15 -20.55 37.92 24.86
C LEU A 15 -19.84 37.42 23.59
N HIS A 16 -18.84 38.14 23.08
CA HIS A 16 -18.04 37.74 21.90
C HIS A 16 -16.58 37.40 22.24
N SER A 17 -16.19 37.53 23.50
CA SER A 17 -15.00 36.86 24.02
C SER A 17 -15.41 35.43 24.35
N GLY A 18 -15.40 34.59 23.31
CA GLY A 18 -15.38 33.14 23.47
C GLY A 18 -14.15 32.77 24.29
N LEU A 19 -14.30 32.82 25.63
CA LEU A 19 -13.59 31.94 26.53
C LEU A 19 -13.85 30.55 25.97
N GLY A 20 -12.84 29.99 25.30
CA GLY A 20 -12.91 28.65 24.73
C GLY A 20 -13.52 27.74 25.79
N ARG A 21 -14.65 27.13 25.44
CA ARG A 21 -15.41 26.26 26.31
C ARG A 21 -14.47 25.14 26.75
N ALA A 22 -13.94 25.22 27.98
CA ALA A 22 -13.04 24.23 28.56
C ALA A 22 -13.70 22.85 28.81
N ASP A 23 -14.89 22.63 28.24
CA ASP A 23 -15.74 21.46 28.35
C ASP A 23 -16.08 20.85 26.99
N GLU A 24 -15.41 21.25 25.90
CA GLU A 24 -15.48 20.48 24.67
C GLU A 24 -14.72 19.16 24.88
N LYS A 25 -15.47 18.13 25.29
CA LYS A 25 -14.99 16.75 25.29
C LYS A 25 -14.64 16.39 23.86
N VAL A 26 -13.38 16.54 23.51
CA VAL A 26 -12.83 15.94 22.31
C VAL A 26 -12.86 14.43 22.56
N GLU A 27 -13.81 13.74 21.95
CA GLU A 27 -13.83 12.28 21.92
C GLU A 27 -12.55 11.82 21.23
N PHE A 28 -11.60 11.29 22.02
CA PHE A 28 -10.38 10.73 21.48
C PHE A 28 -10.73 9.41 20.80
N GLU A 29 -10.89 9.43 19.48
CA GLU A 29 -10.97 8.21 18.69
C GLU A 29 -9.68 7.40 18.91
N ARG A 30 -9.81 6.08 19.14
CA ARG A 30 -8.65 5.21 19.24
C ARG A 30 -7.88 5.28 17.92
N HIS A 31 -6.56 5.38 18.01
CA HIS A 31 -5.69 5.32 16.84
C HIS A 31 -5.98 4.05 16.03
N TRP A 32 -6.11 4.19 14.71
CA TRP A 32 -6.60 3.13 13.80
C TRP A 32 -5.83 1.81 13.95
N SER A 33 -4.54 1.87 14.28
CA SER A 33 -3.66 0.70 14.47
C SER A 33 -3.99 -0.14 15.71
N PHE A 34 -4.71 0.42 16.69
CA PHE A 34 -5.13 -0.28 17.92
C PHE A 34 -6.60 -0.73 17.86
N VAL A 35 -7.27 -0.54 16.73
CA VAL A 35 -8.63 -1.03 16.49
C VAL A 35 -8.53 -2.32 15.68
N PRO A 36 -8.94 -3.48 16.22
CA PRO A 36 -8.90 -4.73 15.47
C PRO A 36 -9.69 -4.61 14.16
N PRO A 37 -9.13 -5.06 13.02
CA PRO A 37 -9.83 -5.01 11.75
C PRO A 37 -11.09 -5.87 11.80
N ARG A 38 -12.21 -5.34 11.29
CA ARG A 38 -13.47 -6.07 11.19
C ARG A 38 -13.58 -6.69 9.80
N ALA A 39 -13.89 -7.99 9.75
CA ALA A 39 -14.08 -8.68 8.48
C ALA A 39 -15.30 -8.12 7.73
N SER A 40 -15.08 -7.65 6.51
CA SER A 40 -16.14 -7.19 5.61
C SER A 40 -16.57 -8.33 4.68
N ARG A 41 -17.89 -8.56 4.56
CA ARG A 41 -18.41 -9.52 3.58
C ARG A 41 -18.21 -8.95 2.17
N PRO A 42 -17.72 -9.75 1.20
CA PRO A 42 -17.62 -9.30 -0.18
C PRO A 42 -18.99 -8.89 -0.72
N PRO A 43 -19.09 -7.77 -1.47
CA PRO A 43 -20.36 -7.31 -2.03
C PRO A 43 -20.89 -8.32 -3.07
N GLU A 44 -22.21 -8.33 -3.23
CA GLU A 44 -22.83 -9.03 -4.35
C GLU A 44 -22.59 -8.22 -5.64
N VAL A 45 -22.12 -8.90 -6.67
CA VAL A 45 -21.78 -8.29 -7.97
C VAL A 45 -22.52 -9.01 -9.08
N ARG A 46 -22.84 -8.29 -10.15
CA ARG A 46 -23.65 -8.81 -11.26
C ARG A 46 -22.88 -9.84 -12.09
N ASP A 47 -21.61 -9.57 -12.35
CA ASP A 47 -20.74 -10.45 -13.13
C ASP A 47 -19.86 -11.30 -12.20
N THR A 48 -20.32 -12.52 -11.90
CA THR A 48 -19.54 -13.49 -11.14
C THR A 48 -18.49 -14.22 -11.98
N SER A 49 -18.51 -14.08 -13.31
CA SER A 49 -17.62 -14.81 -14.22
C SER A 49 -16.24 -14.14 -14.34
N TRP A 50 -16.19 -12.81 -14.23
CA TRP A 50 -14.93 -12.06 -14.19
C TRP A 50 -14.23 -12.16 -12.82
N SER A 51 -15.01 -12.24 -11.74
CA SER A 51 -14.49 -12.32 -10.37
C SER A 51 -13.83 -13.69 -10.10
N ARG A 52 -12.52 -13.69 -9.88
CA ARG A 52 -11.75 -14.89 -9.48
C ARG A 52 -11.62 -15.02 -7.97
N GLY A 53 -11.80 -13.94 -7.22
CA GLY A 53 -11.74 -13.94 -5.76
C GLY A 53 -12.58 -12.87 -5.08
N ALA A 54 -12.50 -12.83 -3.74
CA ALA A 54 -13.24 -11.87 -2.92
C ALA A 54 -12.86 -10.41 -3.20
N ILE A 55 -11.56 -10.15 -3.47
CA ILE A 55 -11.04 -8.81 -3.77
C ILE A 55 -11.69 -8.26 -5.06
N ASP A 56 -11.79 -9.09 -6.10
CA ASP A 56 -12.38 -8.71 -7.39
C ASP A 56 -13.83 -8.24 -7.24
N ARG A 57 -14.58 -8.77 -6.26
CA ARG A 57 -15.94 -8.32 -5.99
C ARG A 57 -15.98 -6.90 -5.45
N PHE A 58 -15.04 -6.51 -4.59
CA PHE A 58 -14.94 -5.13 -4.13
C PHE A 58 -14.59 -4.17 -5.29
N VAL A 59 -13.68 -4.59 -6.17
CA VAL A 59 -13.31 -3.82 -7.37
C VAL A 59 -14.51 -3.68 -8.32
N LEU A 60 -15.19 -4.78 -8.64
CA LEU A 60 -16.38 -4.77 -9.48
C LEU A 60 -17.51 -3.92 -8.89
N ALA A 61 -17.79 -4.03 -7.60
CA ALA A 61 -18.83 -3.21 -6.97
C ALA A 61 -18.53 -1.71 -7.08
N ARG A 62 -17.25 -1.33 -7.05
CA ARG A 62 -16.84 0.06 -7.32
C ARG A 62 -17.02 0.41 -8.80
N LEU A 63 -16.57 -0.43 -9.72
CA LEU A 63 -16.69 -0.20 -11.17
C LEU A 63 -18.16 -0.09 -11.61
N ASP A 64 -19.03 -0.99 -11.14
CA ASP A 64 -20.47 -1.00 -11.43
C ASP A 64 -21.16 0.28 -10.98
N ARG A 65 -20.78 0.81 -9.81
CA ARG A 65 -21.30 2.09 -9.28
C ARG A 65 -20.92 3.26 -10.18
N GLU A 66 -19.71 3.24 -10.72
CA GLU A 66 -19.18 4.28 -11.62
C GLU A 66 -19.58 4.04 -13.09
N GLY A 67 -20.31 2.96 -13.39
CA GLY A 67 -20.72 2.60 -14.76
C GLY A 67 -19.57 2.14 -15.65
N TRP A 68 -18.45 1.70 -15.07
CA TRP A 68 -17.27 1.23 -15.78
C TRP A 68 -17.22 -0.29 -15.86
N LYS A 69 -16.51 -0.80 -16.87
CA LYS A 69 -16.24 -2.23 -17.04
C LYS A 69 -14.77 -2.53 -16.81
N PRO A 70 -14.43 -3.72 -16.30
CA PRO A 70 -13.04 -4.14 -16.25
C PRO A 70 -12.36 -4.10 -17.61
N SER A 71 -11.07 -3.78 -17.63
CA SER A 71 -10.26 -3.90 -18.83
C SER A 71 -10.07 -5.37 -19.22
N ALA A 72 -9.89 -5.61 -20.51
CA ALA A 72 -9.52 -6.93 -21.02
C ALA A 72 -8.17 -7.38 -20.43
N GLU A 73 -8.01 -8.69 -20.25
CA GLU A 73 -6.76 -9.27 -19.79
C GLU A 73 -5.62 -8.96 -20.77
N ALA A 74 -4.47 -8.58 -20.23
CA ALA A 74 -3.31 -8.26 -21.05
C ALA A 74 -2.77 -9.51 -21.77
N GLY A 75 -2.17 -9.31 -22.95
CA GLY A 75 -1.54 -10.40 -23.68
C GLY A 75 -0.39 -11.04 -22.88
N ARG A 76 -0.12 -12.34 -23.12
CA ARG A 76 0.88 -13.12 -22.37
C ARG A 76 2.27 -12.47 -22.32
N ARG A 77 2.74 -11.89 -23.43
CA ARG A 77 4.02 -11.15 -23.49
C ARG A 77 4.05 -9.97 -22.51
N THR A 78 2.95 -9.22 -22.43
CA THR A 78 2.82 -8.10 -21.49
C THR A 78 2.75 -8.58 -20.05
N LEU A 79 2.05 -9.69 -19.79
CA LEU A 79 1.92 -10.26 -18.45
C LEU A 79 3.26 -10.67 -17.86
N ILE A 80 4.09 -11.42 -18.59
CA ILE A 80 5.42 -11.81 -18.07
C ILE A 80 6.31 -10.59 -17.82
N ARG A 81 6.30 -9.62 -18.73
CA ARG A 81 7.09 -8.40 -18.55
C ARG A 81 6.68 -7.63 -17.29
N ARG A 82 5.38 -7.45 -17.06
CA ARG A 82 4.86 -6.76 -15.86
C ARG A 82 5.25 -7.52 -14.60
N LEU A 83 4.95 -8.82 -14.54
CA LEU A 83 5.28 -9.65 -13.39
C LEU A 83 6.78 -9.64 -13.04
N SER A 84 7.67 -9.76 -14.03
CA SER A 84 9.10 -9.73 -13.78
C SER A 84 9.57 -8.38 -13.24
N LEU A 85 9.05 -7.26 -13.77
CA LEU A 85 9.38 -5.92 -13.27
C LEU A 85 8.82 -5.69 -11.87
N ASP A 86 7.60 -6.11 -11.61
CA ASP A 86 6.93 -5.91 -10.33
C ASP A 86 7.59 -6.74 -9.23
N LEU A 87 7.84 -8.03 -9.50
CA LEU A 87 8.34 -8.98 -8.50
C LEU A 87 9.86 -9.02 -8.39
N LEU A 88 10.61 -8.81 -9.48
CA LEU A 88 12.07 -8.91 -9.48
C LEU A 88 12.77 -7.58 -9.75
N GLY A 89 12.05 -6.53 -10.17
CA GLY A 89 12.65 -5.25 -10.58
C GLY A 89 13.41 -5.31 -11.92
N LEU A 90 13.36 -6.45 -12.64
CA LEU A 90 14.15 -6.70 -13.85
C LEU A 90 13.25 -7.18 -14.99
N PRO A 91 13.56 -6.82 -16.25
CA PRO A 91 12.88 -7.40 -17.39
C PRO A 91 13.17 -8.91 -17.50
N PRO A 92 12.24 -9.73 -18.02
CA PRO A 92 12.49 -11.14 -18.26
C PRO A 92 13.52 -11.34 -19.38
N SER A 93 14.24 -12.46 -19.35
CA SER A 93 15.10 -12.85 -20.48
C SER A 93 14.26 -13.29 -21.69
N VAL A 94 14.87 -13.32 -22.86
CA VAL A 94 14.20 -13.80 -24.09
C VAL A 94 13.76 -15.26 -23.92
N GLU A 95 14.62 -16.08 -23.33
CA GLU A 95 14.36 -17.51 -23.07
C GLU A 95 13.20 -17.70 -22.10
N GLU A 96 13.10 -16.87 -21.06
CA GLU A 96 11.99 -16.91 -20.12
C GLU A 96 10.65 -16.53 -20.76
N VAL A 97 10.67 -15.53 -21.66
CA VAL A 97 9.49 -15.14 -22.44
C VAL A 97 9.06 -16.29 -23.34
N GLU A 98 9.97 -16.84 -24.14
CA GLU A 98 9.65 -17.93 -25.08
C GLU A 98 9.18 -19.19 -24.34
N ALA A 99 9.81 -19.54 -23.21
CA ALA A 99 9.36 -20.65 -22.37
C ALA A 99 7.93 -20.44 -21.83
N TYR A 100 7.61 -19.23 -21.36
CA TYR A 100 6.26 -18.93 -20.90
C TYR A 100 5.24 -18.92 -22.03
N LEU A 101 5.59 -18.41 -23.21
CA LEU A 101 4.68 -18.41 -24.37
C LEU A 101 4.42 -19.82 -24.91
N ALA A 102 5.43 -20.70 -24.84
CA ALA A 102 5.31 -22.09 -25.24
C ALA A 102 4.52 -22.95 -24.22
N ASP A 103 4.44 -22.54 -22.95
CA ASP A 103 3.70 -23.29 -21.92
C ASP A 103 2.17 -23.18 -22.10
N ARG A 104 1.59 -24.21 -22.73
CA ARG A 104 0.16 -24.37 -22.96
C ARG A 104 -0.57 -25.17 -21.87
N ARG A 105 0.13 -25.65 -20.85
CA ARG A 105 -0.50 -26.44 -19.78
C ARG A 105 -1.43 -25.54 -18.95
N PRO A 106 -2.56 -26.06 -18.44
CA PRO A 106 -3.44 -25.31 -17.54
C PRO A 106 -2.65 -24.69 -16.37
N GLY A 107 -2.97 -23.45 -15.99
CA GLY A 107 -2.29 -22.76 -14.89
C GLY A 107 -0.86 -22.24 -15.19
N ALA A 108 -0.49 -22.06 -16.46
CA ALA A 108 0.82 -21.52 -16.85
C ALA A 108 1.16 -20.18 -16.18
N TYR A 109 0.18 -19.30 -16.01
CA TYR A 109 0.36 -18.04 -15.30
C TYR A 109 0.71 -18.24 -13.82
N GLY A 110 0.00 -19.14 -13.13
CA GLY A 110 0.29 -19.45 -11.71
C GLY A 110 1.71 -19.98 -11.53
N ARG A 111 2.13 -20.95 -12.36
CA ARG A 111 3.52 -21.45 -12.32
C ARG A 111 4.57 -20.38 -12.62
N LEU A 112 4.27 -19.43 -13.50
CA LEU A 112 5.14 -18.28 -13.73
C LEU A 112 5.28 -17.46 -12.44
N VAL A 113 4.16 -17.14 -11.78
CA VAL A 113 4.16 -16.42 -10.50
C VAL A 113 4.96 -17.19 -9.44
N ASP A 114 4.70 -18.48 -9.25
CA ASP A 114 5.41 -19.31 -8.28
C ASP A 114 6.93 -19.31 -8.52
N ARG A 115 7.34 -19.41 -9.79
CA ARG A 115 8.77 -19.35 -10.16
C ARG A 115 9.39 -17.99 -9.83
N LEU A 116 8.66 -16.89 -10.05
CA LEU A 116 9.17 -15.55 -9.76
C LEU A 116 9.26 -15.29 -8.26
N LEU A 117 8.24 -15.71 -7.48
CA LEU A 117 8.25 -15.60 -6.02
C LEU A 117 9.35 -16.47 -5.39
N ALA A 118 9.69 -17.61 -5.99
CA ALA A 118 10.79 -18.47 -5.54
C ALA A 118 12.20 -17.96 -5.93
N SER A 119 12.30 -16.87 -6.70
CA SER A 119 13.59 -16.29 -7.09
C SER A 119 14.22 -15.54 -5.91
N PRO A 120 15.53 -15.66 -5.63
CA PRO A 120 16.18 -14.85 -4.58
C PRO A 120 16.08 -13.34 -4.84
N ARG A 121 15.90 -12.95 -6.10
CA ARG A 121 15.70 -11.55 -6.53
C ARG A 121 14.37 -10.97 -6.06
N PHE A 122 13.40 -11.82 -5.70
CA PHE A 122 12.15 -11.37 -5.11
C PHE A 122 12.40 -10.62 -3.79
N GLY A 123 13.15 -11.23 -2.87
CA GLY A 123 13.54 -10.58 -1.61
C GLY A 123 14.35 -9.31 -1.84
N GLU A 124 15.25 -9.28 -2.82
CA GLU A 124 16.01 -8.08 -3.20
C GLU A 124 15.08 -6.93 -3.63
N ARG A 125 14.10 -7.22 -4.49
CA ARG A 125 13.12 -6.23 -4.98
C ARG A 125 12.19 -5.74 -3.87
N MET A 126 11.70 -6.66 -3.04
CA MET A 126 10.73 -6.35 -1.99
C MET A 126 11.38 -5.66 -0.77
N ALA A 127 12.66 -5.90 -0.53
CA ALA A 127 13.38 -5.26 0.57
C ALA A 127 13.53 -3.74 0.39
N ILE A 128 13.52 -3.23 -0.85
CA ILE A 128 13.78 -1.80 -1.13
C ILE A 128 12.86 -0.89 -0.32
N GLU A 129 11.56 -1.14 -0.31
CA GLU A 129 10.59 -0.30 0.40
C GLU A 129 10.80 -0.34 1.92
N TRP A 130 11.11 -1.52 2.46
CA TRP A 130 11.42 -1.68 3.88
C TRP A 130 12.72 -0.97 4.27
N LEU A 131 13.73 -1.07 3.42
CA LEU A 131 15.02 -0.44 3.64
C LEU A 131 14.89 1.08 3.61
N ASP A 132 14.07 1.62 2.71
CA ASP A 132 13.76 3.05 2.64
C ASP A 132 13.04 3.55 3.91
N VAL A 133 11.99 2.84 4.35
CA VAL A 133 11.28 3.17 5.61
C VAL A 133 12.22 3.10 6.82
N SER A 134 13.17 2.15 6.83
CA SER A 134 14.17 2.02 7.89
C SER A 134 15.35 2.99 7.76
N ARG A 135 15.38 3.82 6.71
CA ARG A 135 16.46 4.75 6.37
C ARG A 135 17.82 4.05 6.25
N TYR A 136 17.83 2.93 5.54
CA TYR A 136 19.05 2.22 5.21
C TYR A 136 19.97 3.11 4.37
N ALA A 137 21.21 3.25 4.82
CA ALA A 137 22.29 3.88 4.07
C ALA A 137 23.61 3.28 4.53
N ASP A 138 24.58 3.16 3.62
CA ASP A 138 25.93 2.74 3.97
C ASP A 138 26.73 3.87 4.66
N THR A 139 26.17 5.08 4.71
CA THR A 139 26.77 6.25 5.34
C THR A 139 25.75 7.14 6.07
N HIS A 140 26.24 8.17 6.79
CA HIS A 140 25.41 9.08 7.58
C HIS A 140 24.69 10.17 6.75
N GLY A 141 25.24 10.59 5.61
CA GLY A 141 24.56 11.36 4.56
C GLY A 141 24.07 12.79 4.83
N TYR A 142 23.99 13.27 6.09
CA TYR A 142 23.40 14.58 6.41
C TYR A 142 24.42 15.66 6.81
N HIS A 143 25.04 15.53 7.99
CA HIS A 143 26.00 16.52 8.49
C HIS A 143 27.45 16.12 8.26
N GLU A 144 27.73 14.83 8.39
CA GLU A 144 29.03 14.19 8.21
C GLU A 144 28.77 12.86 7.51
N ASP A 145 29.59 12.49 6.52
CA ASP A 145 29.37 11.31 5.68
C ASP A 145 30.29 10.16 6.09
N TYR A 146 30.15 9.71 7.35
CA TYR A 146 30.91 8.57 7.84
C TYR A 146 30.27 7.24 7.41
N HIS A 147 31.12 6.21 7.33
CA HIS A 147 30.71 4.83 7.10
C HIS A 147 29.79 4.29 8.21
N ARG A 148 28.81 3.48 7.84
CA ARG A 148 27.93 2.74 8.76
C ARG A 148 27.88 1.26 8.38
N ASP A 149 28.14 0.39 9.34
CA ASP A 149 27.99 -1.06 9.16
C ASP A 149 26.52 -1.48 9.27
N MET A 150 25.73 -1.19 8.22
CA MET A 150 24.29 -1.49 8.18
C MET A 150 23.94 -2.65 7.25
N TRP A 151 24.85 -3.07 6.36
CA TRP A 151 24.61 -4.15 5.39
C TRP A 151 24.08 -5.47 5.99
N PRO A 152 24.40 -5.88 7.24
CA PRO A 152 23.81 -7.09 7.81
C PRO A 152 22.28 -6.99 7.97
N TRP A 153 21.76 -5.79 8.23
CA TRP A 153 20.31 -5.53 8.27
C TRP A 153 19.68 -5.72 6.89
N ARG A 154 20.27 -5.13 5.84
CA ARG A 154 19.82 -5.34 4.45
C ARG A 154 19.74 -6.83 4.11
N ASP A 155 20.82 -7.56 4.37
CA ASP A 155 20.89 -8.97 4.04
C ASP A 155 19.88 -9.79 4.86
N TRP A 156 19.63 -9.43 6.12
CA TRP A 156 18.61 -10.05 6.94
C TRP A 156 17.19 -9.79 6.41
N VAL A 157 16.86 -8.56 6.00
CA VAL A 157 15.55 -8.24 5.42
C VAL A 157 15.32 -9.03 4.13
N ILE A 158 16.32 -9.07 3.24
CA ILE A 158 16.25 -9.83 1.99
C ILE A 158 16.01 -11.33 2.27
N ARG A 159 16.77 -11.92 3.20
CA ARG A 159 16.58 -13.32 3.58
C ARG A 159 15.20 -13.57 4.20
N SER A 160 14.77 -12.71 5.11
CA SER A 160 13.47 -12.84 5.78
C SER A 160 12.31 -12.85 4.78
N LEU A 161 12.38 -12.04 3.73
CA LEU A 161 11.38 -12.00 2.66
C LEU A 161 11.42 -13.27 1.80
N ASN A 162 12.62 -13.74 1.42
CA ASN A 162 12.78 -14.95 0.62
C ASN A 162 12.39 -16.24 1.38
N ASP A 163 12.67 -16.29 2.68
CA ASP A 163 12.34 -17.40 3.56
C ASP A 163 10.86 -17.38 3.99
N ASN A 164 10.11 -16.36 3.56
CA ASN A 164 8.72 -16.11 3.96
C ASN A 164 8.56 -16.14 5.49
N MET A 165 9.48 -15.48 6.19
CA MET A 165 9.52 -15.43 7.65
C MET A 165 8.24 -14.75 8.16
N PRO A 166 7.48 -15.41 9.05
CA PRO A 166 6.28 -14.81 9.59
C PRO A 166 6.64 -13.70 10.60
N PHE A 167 5.65 -12.90 10.95
CA PHE A 167 5.83 -11.78 11.87
C PHE A 167 5.82 -12.17 13.34
N ASP A 168 5.26 -13.35 13.69
CA ASP A 168 4.94 -13.79 15.05
C ASP A 168 6.01 -14.67 15.73
#